data_AF-A0A0H3ZU07-F1
#
_entry.id   AF-A0A0H3ZU07-F1
#
_cell.length_a   1.000
_cell.length_b   1.000
_cell.length_c   1.000
_cell.angle_alpha   90.00
_cell.angle_beta   90.00
_cell.angle_gamma   90.00
#
_symmetry.space_group_name_H-M   'P 1'
#
loop_
_entity.id
_entity.type
_entity.pdbx_description
1 polymer ?
#
loop_
_entity_poly.entity_id
_entity_poly.type
_entity_poly.pdbx_seq_one_letter_code
_entity_poly.pdbx_strand_id
1 'polypeptide(L)'
;MKYHEMTKNYIFREFECRLSVQKTAKLCFKSVRTIKDWGKGKEIPPECKRLMRKQSRLELSHHEEWKGFEMSWGKSQLPTGHRVTPQEILTGIALIEIKSELEMRTCSKLIKFVRAIADLLWLCCVNRWN
;
A
#
# COMPACT_ATOMS: atom_id res chain seq x y z
N MET A 1 16.70 31.97 18.83
CA MET A 1 16.38 30.88 17.88
C MET A 1 15.59 31.48 16.72
N LYS A 2 16.10 31.41 15.48
CA LYS A 2 15.34 31.90 14.31
C LYS A 2 14.21 30.90 14.05
N TYR A 3 12.98 31.28 14.37
CA TYR A 3 11.79 30.55 13.92
C TYR A 3 11.82 30.55 12.38
N HIS A 4 12.27 29.44 11.78
CA HIS A 4 11.90 29.18 10.39
C HIS A 4 10.38 29.04 10.44
N GLU A 5 9.67 29.88 9.70
CA GLU A 5 8.26 29.65 9.42
C GLU A 5 8.15 28.21 8.89
N MET A 6 7.60 27.32 9.72
CA MET A 6 7.45 25.91 9.37
C MET A 6 6.31 25.79 8.36
N THR A 7 6.61 26.17 7.12
CA THR A 7 5.66 26.02 6.03
C THR A 7 5.41 24.54 5.77
N LYS A 8 4.20 24.20 5.31
CA LYS A 8 3.83 22.82 4.95
C LYS A 8 4.86 22.18 4.01
N ASN A 9 5.46 22.96 3.12
CA ASN A 9 6.48 22.51 2.17
C ASN A 9 7.83 22.21 2.83
N TYR A 10 8.23 22.99 3.84
CA TYR A 10 9.42 22.68 4.64
C TYR A 10 9.21 21.35 5.39
N ILE A 11 8.03 21.17 5.99
CA ILE A 11 7.70 19.94 6.72
C ILE A 11 7.71 18.72 5.79
N PHE A 12 7.04 18.84 4.65
CA PHE A 12 6.98 17.81 3.63
C PHE A 12 8.37 17.37 3.15
N ARG A 13 9.28 18.32 2.86
CA ARG A 13 10.61 17.98 2.35
C ARG A 13 11.51 17.37 3.43
N GLU A 14 11.58 18.01 4.59
CA GLU A 14 12.56 17.70 5.62
C GLU A 14 12.12 16.54 6.52
N PHE A 15 10.85 16.49 6.92
CA PHE A 15 10.35 15.49 7.87
C PHE A 15 9.68 14.31 7.18
N GLU A 16 8.81 14.56 6.18
CA GLU A 16 8.14 13.47 5.46
C GLU A 16 9.09 12.80 4.47
N CYS A 17 9.67 13.56 3.54
CA CYS A 17 10.53 13.03 2.49
C CYS A 17 11.99 12.82 2.96
N ARG A 18 12.42 13.46 4.06
CA ARG A 18 13.81 13.40 4.57
C ARG A 18 14.86 13.75 3.51
N LEU A 19 14.54 14.71 2.64
CA LEU A 19 15.40 15.16 1.57
C LEU A 19 16.04 16.50 1.92
N SER A 20 17.37 16.58 1.79
CA SER A 20 18.08 17.86 1.89
C SER A 20 17.74 18.76 0.69
N VAL A 21 17.93 20.07 0.84
CA VAL A 21 17.73 21.06 -0.23
C VAL A 21 18.52 20.69 -1.49
N GLN A 22 19.77 20.23 -1.34
CA GLN A 22 20.65 19.85 -2.45
C GLN A 22 20.17 18.57 -3.15
N LYS A 23 19.78 17.54 -2.37
CA LYS A 23 19.23 16.30 -2.94
C LYS A 23 17.94 16.58 -3.71
N THR A 24 17.07 17.42 -3.15
CA THR A 24 15.81 17.83 -3.78
C THR A 24 16.06 18.62 -5.07
N ALA A 25 17.03 19.53 -5.08
CA ALA A 25 17.41 20.29 -6.28
C ALA A 25 17.86 19.37 -7.42
N LYS A 26 18.71 18.38 -7.10
CA LYS A 26 19.17 17.38 -8.06
C LYS A 26 18.02 16.50 -8.55
N LEU A 27 17.14 16.06 -7.66
CA LEU A 27 16.01 15.19 -7.97
C LEU A 27 14.98 15.87 -8.89
N CYS A 28 14.64 17.13 -8.62
CA CYS A 28 13.64 17.87 -9.36
C CYS A 28 14.19 18.66 -10.55
N PHE A 29 15.50 18.55 -10.82
CA PHE A 29 16.21 19.33 -11.84
C PHE A 29 15.94 20.85 -11.73
N LYS A 30 15.97 21.38 -10.49
CA LYS A 30 15.75 22.80 -10.18
C LYS A 30 16.93 23.41 -9.42
N SER A 31 17.00 24.74 -9.43
CA SER A 31 18.04 25.46 -8.68
C SER A 31 17.81 25.36 -7.17
N VAL A 32 18.90 25.40 -6.39
CA VAL A 32 18.85 25.46 -4.92
C VAL A 32 18.03 26.65 -4.43
N ARG A 33 18.02 27.78 -5.15
CA ARG A 33 17.21 28.96 -4.83
C ARG A 33 15.72 28.63 -4.91
N THR A 34 15.30 27.95 -5.99
CA THR A 34 13.91 27.51 -6.20
C THR A 34 13.44 26.59 -5.07
N ILE A 35 14.28 25.64 -4.64
CA ILE A 35 13.94 24.74 -3.52
C ILE A 35 13.83 25.49 -2.18
N LYS A 36 14.71 26.47 -1.94
CA LYS A 36 14.64 27.32 -0.74
C LYS A 36 13.36 28.14 -0.73
N ASP A 37 12.95 28.68 -1.87
CA ASP A 37 11.69 29.42 -2.00
C ASP A 37 10.46 28.54 -1.76
N TRP A 38 10.48 27.28 -2.18
CA TRP A 38 9.42 26.32 -1.83
C TRP A 38 9.31 26.12 -0.32
N GLY A 39 10.44 26.04 0.38
CA GLY A 39 10.49 25.98 1.84
C GLY A 39 10.02 27.26 2.54
N LYS A 40 9.95 28.40 1.82
CA LYS A 40 9.33 29.65 2.30
C LYS A 40 7.83 29.74 1.98
N GLY A 41 7.24 28.70 1.39
CA GLY A 41 5.81 28.63 1.13
C GLY A 41 5.40 28.79 -0.34
N LYS A 42 6.34 28.97 -1.28
CA LYS A 42 5.99 28.89 -2.72
C LYS A 42 5.51 27.49 -3.08
N GLU A 43 4.55 27.41 -3.99
CA GLU A 43 4.00 26.12 -4.43
C GLU A 43 5.06 25.23 -5.09
N ILE A 44 5.08 23.96 -4.67
CA ILE A 44 5.91 22.93 -5.30
C ILE A 44 5.09 22.31 -6.44
N PRO A 45 5.61 22.29 -7.68
CA PRO A 45 4.95 21.63 -8.80
C PRO A 45 4.58 20.18 -8.48
N PRO A 46 3.41 19.69 -8.92
CA PRO A 46 2.91 18.35 -8.58
C PRO A 46 3.89 17.25 -9.03
N GLU A 47 4.59 17.43 -10.15
CA GLU A 47 5.60 16.50 -10.65
C GLU A 47 6.78 16.39 -9.69
N CYS A 48 7.20 17.52 -9.10
CA CYS A 48 8.29 17.58 -8.14
C CYS A 48 7.89 16.94 -6.80
N LYS A 49 6.66 17.19 -6.33
CA LYS A 49 6.12 16.49 -5.14
C LYS A 49 6.09 14.98 -5.36
N ARG A 50 5.64 14.51 -6.54
CA ARG A 50 5.62 13.09 -6.88
C ARG A 50 7.01 12.47 -6.92
N LEU A 51 7.98 13.15 -7.53
CA LEU A 51 9.38 12.70 -7.53
C LEU A 51 9.94 12.58 -6.11
N MET A 52 9.68 13.56 -5.24
CA MET A 52 10.12 13.52 -3.85
C MET A 52 9.53 12.32 -3.09
N ARG A 53 8.23 12.05 -3.25
CA ARG A 53 7.58 10.88 -2.62
C ARG A 53 8.14 9.56 -3.13
N LYS A 54 8.30 9.42 -4.45
CA LYS A 54 8.86 8.23 -5.08
C LYS A 54 10.29 7.96 -4.59
N GLN A 55 11.14 9.00 -4.55
CA GLN A 55 12.52 8.88 -4.06
C GLN A 55 12.57 8.50 -2.57
N SER A 56 11.60 9.01 -1.79
CA SER A 56 11.47 8.73 -0.36
C SER A 56 10.78 7.39 -0.08
N ARG A 57 10.42 6.63 -1.14
CA ARG A 57 9.69 5.36 -1.10
C ARG A 57 8.32 5.43 -0.41
N LEU A 58 7.74 6.63 -0.36
CA LEU A 58 6.38 6.88 0.11
C LEU A 58 5.31 6.42 -0.90
N GLU A 59 5.69 6.27 -2.17
CA GLU A 59 4.83 5.78 -3.24
C GLU A 59 5.57 4.65 -3.99
N LEU A 60 5.00 3.42 -3.98
CA LEU A 60 5.55 2.26 -4.69
C LEU A 60 5.22 2.27 -6.19
N SER A 61 4.00 2.67 -6.55
CA SER A 61 3.53 2.78 -7.93
C SER A 61 2.53 3.92 -8.07
N HIS A 62 2.26 4.30 -9.32
CA HIS A 62 1.30 5.34 -9.70
C HIS A 62 -0.12 4.79 -9.95
N HIS A 63 -0.27 3.46 -10.02
CA HIS A 63 -1.57 2.81 -10.17
C HIS A 63 -2.36 2.84 -8.85
N GLU A 64 -3.69 2.94 -8.95
CA GLU A 64 -4.58 3.08 -7.80
C GLU A 64 -4.52 1.89 -6.83
N GLU A 65 -4.25 0.68 -7.32
CA GLU A 65 -4.06 -0.54 -6.53
C GLU A 65 -2.92 -0.44 -5.51
N TRP A 66 -1.94 0.43 -5.78
CA TRP A 66 -0.78 0.64 -4.89
C TRP A 66 -0.97 1.83 -3.94
N LYS A 67 -2.15 2.46 -3.95
CA LYS A 67 -2.46 3.58 -3.06
C LYS A 67 -2.49 3.11 -1.61
N GLY A 68 -1.74 3.79 -0.75
CA GLY A 68 -1.60 3.44 0.67
C GLY A 68 -0.51 2.40 0.96
N PHE A 69 0.18 1.89 -0.07
CA PHE A 69 1.40 1.11 0.14
C PHE A 69 2.62 2.02 0.23
N GLU A 70 3.44 1.81 1.26
CA GLU A 70 4.64 2.59 1.55
C GLU A 70 5.77 1.67 2.00
N MET A 71 7.03 2.02 1.71
CA MET A 71 8.18 1.35 2.32
C MET A 71 8.65 2.12 3.55
N SER A 72 8.50 1.52 4.73
CA SER A 72 8.87 2.13 6.00
C SER A 72 9.80 1.20 6.79
N TRP A 73 10.97 1.69 7.20
CA TRP A 73 11.93 0.95 8.05
C TRP A 73 12.32 -0.44 7.53
N GLY A 74 12.42 -0.61 6.21
CA GLY A 74 12.77 -1.89 5.58
C GLY A 74 11.60 -2.89 5.51
N LYS A 75 10.38 -2.48 5.87
CA LYS A 75 9.14 -3.25 5.73
C LYS A 75 8.19 -2.56 4.75
N SER A 76 7.30 -3.33 4.13
CA SER A 76 6.21 -2.78 3.33
C SER A 76 5.02 -2.51 4.23
N GLN A 77 4.59 -1.26 4.33
CA GLN A 77 3.37 -0.87 4.99
C GLN A 77 2.18 -1.05 4.02
N LEU A 78 1.17 -1.78 4.46
CA LEU A 78 -0.09 -2.00 3.75
C LEU A 78 -1.03 -0.79 3.95
N PRO A 79 -2.07 -0.64 3.09
CA PRO A 79 -3.10 0.40 3.27
C PRO A 79 -3.86 0.30 4.60
N THR A 80 -3.84 -0.87 5.25
CA THR A 80 -4.37 -1.09 6.60
C THR A 80 -3.49 -0.51 7.72
N GLY A 81 -2.28 -0.03 7.38
CA GLY A 81 -1.26 0.42 8.33
C GLY A 81 -0.38 -0.71 8.87
N HIS A 82 -0.68 -1.97 8.56
CA HIS A 82 0.14 -3.11 8.99
C HIS A 82 1.47 -3.15 8.22
N ARG A 83 2.54 -3.61 8.87
CA ARG A 83 3.89 -3.65 8.27
C ARG A 83 4.33 -5.09 8.06
N VAL A 84 4.62 -5.41 6.81
CA VAL A 84 4.95 -6.77 6.37
C VAL A 84 6.42 -6.82 5.96
N THR A 85 7.11 -7.83 6.47
CA THR A 85 8.50 -8.16 6.10
C THR A 85 8.54 -8.83 4.72
N PRO A 86 9.68 -8.78 4.02
CA PRO A 86 9.85 -9.52 2.77
C PRO A 86 9.52 -11.01 2.91
N GLN A 87 9.87 -11.63 4.04
CA GLN A 87 9.58 -13.05 4.28
C GLN A 87 8.08 -13.33 4.41
N GLU A 88 7.33 -12.47 5.10
CA GLU A 88 5.87 -12.61 5.20
C GLU A 88 5.19 -12.40 3.83
N ILE A 89 5.73 -11.52 2.97
CA ILE A 89 5.25 -11.37 1.58
C ILE A 89 5.50 -12.69 0.81
N LEU A 90 6.71 -13.24 0.90
CA LEU A 90 7.05 -14.52 0.25
C LEU A 90 6.18 -15.66 0.76
N THR A 91 5.92 -15.73 2.06
CA THR A 91 5.02 -16.73 2.66
C THR A 91 3.59 -16.55 2.14
N GLY A 92 3.09 -15.31 2.05
CA GLY A 92 1.76 -15.04 1.48
C GLY A 92 1.65 -15.48 0.03
N ILE A 93 2.66 -15.18 -0.79
CA ILE A 93 2.72 -15.63 -2.19
C ILE A 93 2.76 -17.15 -2.24
N ALA A 94 3.64 -17.79 -1.46
CA ALA A 94 3.74 -19.25 -1.41
C ALA A 94 2.40 -19.89 -1.02
N LEU A 95 1.68 -19.36 -0.01
CA LEU A 95 0.35 -19.87 0.36
C LEU A 95 -0.67 -19.71 -0.76
N ILE A 96 -0.66 -18.58 -1.48
CA ILE A 96 -1.56 -18.32 -2.61
C ILE A 96 -1.24 -19.26 -3.79
N GLU A 97 0.04 -19.43 -4.11
CA GLU A 97 0.53 -20.29 -5.18
C GLU A 97 0.31 -21.77 -4.87
N ILE A 98 0.47 -22.15 -3.60
CA ILE A 98 0.38 -23.55 -3.17
C ILE A 98 -1.01 -24.11 -3.45
N LYS A 99 -2.11 -23.31 -3.47
CA LYS A 99 -3.51 -23.75 -3.64
C LYS A 99 -3.65 -25.23 -3.32
N SER A 100 -3.43 -25.58 -2.05
CA SER A 100 -2.91 -26.92 -1.74
C SER A 100 -3.83 -27.95 -2.35
N GLU A 101 -3.29 -28.99 -3.01
CA GLU A 101 -4.14 -30.02 -3.60
C GLU A 101 -5.10 -30.59 -2.55
N LEU A 102 -4.66 -30.61 -1.29
CA LEU A 102 -5.47 -30.91 -0.11
C LEU A 102 -6.61 -29.91 0.11
N GLU A 103 -6.39 -28.60 0.00
CA GLU A 103 -7.43 -27.57 0.06
C GLU A 103 -8.42 -27.74 -1.10
N MET A 104 -7.96 -27.96 -2.33
CA MET A 104 -8.83 -28.21 -3.49
C MET A 104 -9.69 -29.47 -3.29
N ARG A 105 -9.08 -30.57 -2.81
CA ARG A 105 -9.79 -31.82 -2.47
C ARG A 105 -10.77 -31.61 -1.31
N THR A 106 -10.42 -30.82 -0.32
CA THR A 106 -11.25 -30.54 0.87
C THR A 106 -12.43 -29.65 0.50
N CYS A 107 -12.21 -28.56 -0.22
CA CYS A 107 -13.25 -27.69 -0.78
C CYS A 107 -14.21 -28.47 -1.69
N SER A 108 -13.68 -29.36 -2.53
CA SER A 108 -14.52 -30.23 -3.38
C SER A 108 -15.42 -31.17 -2.56
N LYS A 109 -14.90 -31.73 -1.45
CA LYS A 109 -15.69 -32.55 -0.53
C LYS A 109 -16.73 -31.73 0.22
N LEU A 110 -16.35 -30.55 0.72
CA LEU A 110 -17.27 -29.63 1.39
C LEU A 110 -18.44 -29.24 0.48
N ILE A 111 -18.19 -28.88 -0.78
CA ILE A 111 -19.25 -28.56 -1.74
C ILE A 111 -20.19 -29.74 -1.96
N LYS A 112 -19.66 -30.98 -2.02
CA LYS A 112 -20.50 -32.19 -2.12
C LYS A 112 -21.40 -32.36 -0.90
N PHE A 113 -20.86 -32.17 0.30
CA PHE A 113 -21.66 -32.25 1.54
C PHE A 113 -22.72 -31.17 1.60
N VAL A 114 -22.38 -29.93 1.25
CA VAL A 114 -23.33 -28.80 1.21
C VAL A 114 -24.48 -29.10 0.25
N ARG A 115 -24.19 -29.65 -0.94
CA ARG A 115 -25.25 -30.04 -1.90
C ARG A 115 -26.15 -31.14 -1.34
N ALA A 116 -25.59 -32.18 -0.76
CA ALA A 116 -26.38 -33.26 -0.16
C ALA A 116 -27.27 -32.76 1.00
N ILE A 117 -26.75 -31.86 1.83
CA ILE A 117 -27.53 -31.22 2.90
C ILE A 117 -28.65 -30.36 2.31
N ALA A 118 -28.37 -29.60 1.25
CA ALA A 118 -29.38 -28.78 0.57
C ALA A 118 -30.49 -29.65 -0.04
N ASP A 119 -30.15 -30.79 -0.66
CA ASP A 119 -31.11 -31.73 -1.23
C ASP A 119 -32.00 -32.36 -0.15
N LEU A 120 -31.40 -32.76 0.99
CA LEU A 120 -32.15 -33.28 2.14
C LEU A 120 -33.10 -32.23 2.73
N LEU A 121 -32.63 -30.98 2.88
CA LEU A 121 -33.47 -29.87 3.34
C LEU A 121 -34.62 -29.60 2.36
N TRP A 122 -34.35 -29.66 1.04
CA TRP A 122 -35.38 -29.53 0.01
C TRP A 122 -36.42 -30.65 0.10
N LEU A 123 -36.00 -31.91 0.23
CA LEU A 123 -36.90 -33.06 0.38
C LEU A 123 -37.75 -32.97 1.65
N CYS A 124 -37.17 -32.53 2.77
CA CYS A 124 -37.91 -32.30 4.01
C CYS A 124 -38.93 -31.15 3.89
N CYS A 125 -38.63 -30.11 3.10
CA CYS A 125 -39.60 -29.05 2.81
C CYS A 125 -40.72 -29.54 1.90
N VAL A 126 -40.44 -30.31 0.85
CA VAL A 126 -41.46 -30.82 -0.09
C VAL A 126 -42.38 -31.84 0.59
N ASN A 127 -41.85 -32.75 1.42
CA ASN A 127 -42.65 -33.76 2.13
C ASN A 127 -43.45 -33.21 3.32
N ARG A 128 -43.28 -31.94 3.69
CA ARG A 128 -44.08 -31.29 4.74
C ARG A 128 -45.34 -30.61 4.19
N TRP A 129 -45.49 -30.52 2.86
CA TRP A 129 -46.64 -29.91 2.18
C TRP A 129 -47.46 -30.91 1.32
N ASN A 130 -47.25 -32.22 1.50
CA ASN A 130 -48.14 -33.31 1.08
C ASN A 130 -48.70 -34.00 2.32
#